data_AF-A0A519MAB7-F1
#
_entry.id   AF-A0A519MAB7-F1
#
_cell.length_a   1.000
_cell.length_b   1.000
_cell.length_c   1.000
_cell.angle_alpha   90.00
_cell.angle_beta   90.00
_cell.angle_gamma   90.00
#
_symmetry.space_group_name_H-M   'P 1'
#
loop_
_entity.id
_entity.type
_entity.pdbx_description
1 polymer ?
#
loop_
_entity_poly.entity_id
_entity_poly.type
_entity_poly.pdbx_seq_one_letter_code
_entity_poly.pdbx_strand_id
1 'polypeptide(L)'
;MNIILLPPEQICALLIVHSNSHLGRPINSYGIIRLLSRLFGVIDFKAVENLAINDYLQKTPRQTSDYHLTETGLALLMKYKSQLLEYLQAEGYITTTFG
;
A
#
# COMPACT_ATOMS: atom_id res chain seq x y z
N MET A 1 -2.57 22.82 -7.40
CA MET A 1 -2.45 21.55 -6.66
C MET A 1 -2.30 20.45 -7.69
N ASN A 2 -1.09 19.93 -7.93
CA ASN A 2 -0.90 18.80 -8.86
C ASN A 2 -1.53 17.55 -8.22
N ILE A 3 -2.54 17.00 -8.88
CA ILE A 3 -3.15 15.75 -8.46
C ILE A 3 -2.20 14.64 -8.91
N ILE A 4 -1.36 14.16 -8.01
CA ILE A 4 -0.66 12.89 -8.21
C ILE A 4 -1.74 11.81 -8.13
N LEU A 5 -1.99 11.11 -9.24
CA LEU A 5 -2.81 9.91 -9.24
C LEU A 5 -1.89 8.74 -8.87
N LEU A 6 -2.09 8.15 -7.70
CA LEU A 6 -1.37 6.95 -7.31
C LEU A 6 -2.04 5.74 -7.96
N PRO A 7 -1.28 4.82 -8.58
CA PRO A 7 -1.80 3.53 -9.01
C PRO A 7 -2.45 2.74 -7.86
N PRO A 8 -3.51 1.94 -8.11
CA PRO A 8 -4.17 1.14 -7.08
C PRO A 8 -3.22 0.23 -6.28
N GLU A 9 -2.20 -0.32 -6.93
CA GLU A 9 -1.20 -1.19 -6.30
C GLU A 9 -0.39 -0.44 -5.25
N GLN A 10 -0.07 0.83 -5.53
CA GLN A 10 0.68 1.69 -4.62
C GLN A 10 -0.17 2.08 -3.41
N ILE A 11 -1.45 2.40 -3.61
CA ILE A 11 -2.39 2.69 -2.51
C ILE A 11 -2.59 1.41 -1.66
N CYS A 12 -2.72 0.25 -2.30
CA CYS A 12 -2.84 -1.04 -1.61
C CYS A 12 -1.57 -1.38 -0.82
N ALA A 13 -0.38 -1.06 -1.34
CA ALA A 13 0.87 -1.25 -0.62
C ALA A 13 0.91 -0.43 0.68
N LEU A 14 0.46 0.84 0.64
CA LEU A 14 0.34 1.67 1.84
C LEU A 14 -0.64 1.05 2.85
N LEU A 15 -1.78 0.54 2.39
CA LEU A 15 -2.74 -0.15 3.24
C LEU A 15 -2.13 -1.40 3.91
N ILE A 16 -1.42 -2.23 3.14
CA ILE A 16 -0.76 -3.44 3.64
C ILE A 16 0.23 -3.08 4.75
N VAL A 17 1.11 -2.11 4.52
CA VAL A 17 2.10 -1.67 5.52
C VAL A 17 1.42 -1.10 6.75
N HIS A 18 0.39 -0.28 6.58
CA HIS A 18 -0.37 0.32 7.66
C HIS A 18 -1.03 -0.75 8.55
N SER A 19 -1.77 -1.70 7.95
CA SER A 19 -2.44 -2.78 8.67
C SER A 19 -1.45 -3.69 9.42
N ASN A 20 -0.33 -4.04 8.80
CA ASN A 20 0.70 -4.88 9.40
C ASN A 20 1.37 -4.20 10.60
N SER A 21 1.68 -2.91 10.47
CA SER A 21 2.22 -2.09 11.57
C SER A 21 1.23 -2.00 12.74
N HIS A 22 -0.07 -1.83 12.48
CA HIS A 22 -1.10 -1.78 13.52
C HIS A 22 -1.26 -3.11 14.27
N LEU A 23 -0.97 -4.23 13.62
CA LEU A 23 -0.98 -5.57 14.23
C LEU A 23 0.34 -5.91 14.96
N GLY A 24 1.31 -4.99 15.00
CA GLY A 24 2.63 -5.23 15.57
C GLY A 24 3.46 -6.24 14.77
N ARG A 25 3.15 -6.42 13.47
CA ARG A 25 3.80 -7.38 12.57
C ARG A 25 4.44 -6.61 11.42
N PRO A 26 5.67 -6.09 11.57
CA PRO A 26 6.30 -5.32 10.49
C PRO A 26 6.48 -6.18 9.24
N ILE A 27 6.50 -5.53 8.06
CA ILE A 27 6.52 -6.21 6.76
C ILE A 27 7.58 -5.61 5.84
N ASN A 28 8.38 -6.46 5.21
CA ASN A 28 9.40 -6.08 4.24
C ASN A 28 8.87 -6.00 2.79
N SER A 29 9.69 -5.50 1.86
CA SER A 29 9.34 -5.38 0.44
C SER A 29 8.85 -6.67 -0.19
N TYR A 30 9.50 -7.80 0.12
CA TYR A 30 9.10 -9.10 -0.42
C TYR A 30 7.69 -9.50 0.04
N GLY A 31 7.38 -9.32 1.32
CA GLY A 31 6.05 -9.57 1.87
C GLY A 31 4.98 -8.71 1.21
N ILE A 32 5.27 -7.42 1.03
CA ILE A 32 4.38 -6.47 0.36
C ILE A 32 4.11 -6.92 -1.08
N ILE A 33 5.15 -7.20 -1.86
CA ILE A 33 5.03 -7.57 -3.27
C ILE A 33 4.32 -8.90 -3.44
N ARG A 34 4.59 -9.87 -2.56
CA ARG A 34 3.88 -11.16 -2.58
C ARG A 34 2.38 -10.98 -2.36
N LEU A 35 1.97 -10.08 -1.46
CA LEU A 35 0.56 -9.79 -1.21
C LEU A 35 -0.07 -9.02 -2.36
N LEU A 36 0.60 -7.98 -2.86
CA LEU A 36 0.14 -7.25 -4.05
C LEU A 36 0.00 -8.17 -5.25
N SER A 37 0.93 -9.10 -5.44
CA SER A 37 0.91 -9.97 -6.62
C SER A 37 -0.25 -10.96 -6.62
N ARG A 38 -0.82 -11.25 -5.45
CA ARG A 38 -2.04 -12.06 -5.33
C ARG A 38 -3.29 -11.30 -5.75
N LEU A 39 -3.28 -9.98 -5.61
CA LEU A 39 -4.43 -9.12 -5.90
C LEU A 39 -4.36 -8.54 -7.33
N PHE A 40 -3.17 -8.20 -7.80
CA PHE A 40 -2.99 -7.44 -9.04
C PHE A 40 -2.18 -8.20 -10.11
N GLY A 41 -1.81 -9.46 -9.87
CA GLY A 41 -0.98 -10.24 -10.79
C GLY A 41 0.51 -9.93 -10.65
N VAL A 42 1.30 -9.96 -11.73
CA VAL A 42 2.75 -9.72 -11.62
C VAL A 42 3.02 -8.24 -11.32
N ILE A 43 3.58 -7.94 -10.14
CA ILE A 43 3.93 -6.58 -9.72
C ILE A 43 5.43 -6.33 -9.81
N ASP A 44 5.81 -5.21 -10.44
CA ASP A 44 7.19 -4.73 -10.46
C ASP A 44 7.62 -4.28 -9.06
N PHE A 45 8.78 -4.75 -8.61
CA PHE A 45 9.41 -4.37 -7.34
C PHE A 45 9.58 -2.85 -7.21
N LYS A 46 9.78 -2.15 -8.33
CA LYS A 46 9.87 -0.69 -8.39
C LYS A 46 8.62 0.03 -7.86
N ALA A 47 7.44 -0.60 -7.91
CA ALA A 47 6.22 0.01 -7.40
C ALA A 47 6.32 0.32 -5.90
N VAL A 48 6.95 -0.58 -5.13
CA VAL A 48 7.16 -0.42 -3.67
C VAL A 48 8.37 0.47 -3.39
N GLU A 49 9.43 0.39 -4.19
CA GLU A 49 10.59 1.27 -4.02
C GLU A 49 10.24 2.73 -4.31
N ASN A 50 9.40 3.01 -5.30
CA ASN A 50 8.92 4.37 -5.59
C ASN A 50 8.19 4.98 -4.39
N LEU A 51 7.45 4.20 -3.62
CA LEU A 51 6.80 4.69 -2.38
C LEU A 51 7.84 5.11 -1.34
N ALA A 52 8.96 4.40 -1.26
CA ALA A 52 10.05 4.75 -0.36
C ALA A 52 10.82 5.98 -0.82
N ILE A 53 11.07 6.10 -2.13
CA ILE A 53 11.75 7.26 -2.74
C ILE A 53 10.92 8.54 -2.55
N ASN A 54 9.59 8.45 -2.63
CA ASN A 54 8.68 9.58 -2.44
C ASN A 54 8.35 9.86 -0.96
N ASP A 55 9.05 9.25 0.00
CA ASP A 55 8.83 9.46 1.44
C ASP A 55 7.42 9.05 1.92
N TYR A 56 6.79 8.06 1.28
CA TYR A 56 5.51 7.49 1.71
C TYR A 56 5.69 6.26 2.60
N LEU A 57 6.80 5.55 2.38
CA LEU A 57 7.26 4.45 3.20
C LEU A 57 8.69 4.72 3.64
N GLN A 58 9.04 4.30 4.85
CA GLN A 58 10.42 4.40 5.32
C GLN A 58 10.88 3.04 5.82
N LYS A 59 12.14 2.70 5.53
CA LYS A 59 12.77 1.47 6.01
C LYS A 59 13.20 1.64 7.46
N THR A 60 12.94 0.63 8.28
CA THR A 60 13.49 0.59 9.65
C THR A 60 15.00 0.30 9.60
N PRO A 61 15.83 1.10 10.29
CA PRO A 61 17.29 1.01 10.18
C PRO A 61 17.90 -0.20 10.92
N ARG A 62 17.12 -0.92 11.75
CA ARG A 62 17.60 -2.06 12.54
C ARG A 62 16.97 -3.37 12.05
N GLN A 63 17.76 -4.11 11.27
CA GLN A 63 17.74 -5.57 11.07
C GLN A 63 16.80 -6.26 10.06
N THR A 64 15.72 -5.67 9.54
CA THR A 64 14.76 -6.48 8.73
C THR A 64 14.35 -5.95 7.35
N SER A 65 14.84 -4.76 6.94
CA SER A 65 14.32 -4.08 5.73
C SER A 65 12.80 -3.91 5.73
N ASP A 66 12.20 -3.87 6.93
CA ASP A 66 10.78 -3.68 7.09
C ASP A 66 10.40 -2.23 6.82
N TYR A 67 9.20 -2.05 6.27
CA TYR A 67 8.63 -0.74 6.00
C TYR A 67 7.66 -0.32 7.09
N HIS A 68 7.71 0.97 7.41
CA HIS A 68 6.66 1.66 8.15
C HIS A 68 6.11 2.82 7.32
N LEU A 69 4.87 3.21 7.62
CA LEU A 69 4.23 4.36 7.00
C LEU A 69 4.82 5.66 7.56
N THR A 70 5.11 6.62 6.70
CA THR A 70 5.38 8.01 7.11
C THR A 70 4.06 8.76 7.32
N GLU A 71 4.12 9.97 7.89
CA GLU A 71 2.95 10.85 8.00
C GLU A 71 2.38 11.21 6.60
N THR A 72 3.26 11.48 5.63
CA THR A 72 2.87 11.76 4.24
C THR A 72 2.20 10.54 3.60
N GLY A 73 2.74 9.34 3.82
CA GLY A 73 2.13 8.09 3.36
C GLY A 73 0.76 7.84 3.99
N LEU A 74 0.59 8.16 5.27
CA LEU A 74 -0.70 8.05 5.96
C LEU A 74 -1.73 9.02 5.38
N ALA A 75 -1.35 10.28 5.17
CA ALA A 75 -2.24 11.27 4.55
C ALA A 75 -2.69 10.84 3.14
N LEU A 76 -1.77 10.27 2.36
CA LEU A 76 -2.10 9.73 1.03
C LEU A 76 -3.03 8.52 1.13
N LEU A 77 -2.76 7.58 2.03
CA LEU A 77 -3.65 6.44 2.24
C LEU A 77 -5.07 6.93 2.61
N MET A 78 -5.20 7.87 3.54
CA MET A 78 -6.51 8.42 3.92
C MET A 78 -7.21 9.12 2.75
N LYS A 79 -6.46 9.83 1.91
CA LYS A 79 -7.01 10.53 0.74
C LYS A 79 -7.49 9.57 -0.34
N TYR A 80 -6.78 8.48 -0.59
CA TYR A 80 -7.00 7.58 -1.73
C TYR A 80 -7.68 6.25 -1.37
N LYS A 81 -7.93 5.97 -0.08
CA LYS A 81 -8.57 4.74 0.38
C LYS A 81 -9.93 4.49 -0.29
N SER A 82 -10.78 5.51 -0.41
CA SER A 82 -12.09 5.35 -1.03
C SER A 82 -11.97 4.95 -2.51
N GLN A 83 -11.02 5.53 -3.24
CA GLN A 83 -10.76 5.17 -4.63
C GLN A 83 -10.26 3.73 -4.78
N LEU A 84 -9.41 3.27 -3.85
CA LEU A 84 -9.00 1.87 -3.82
C LEU A 84 -10.19 0.94 -3.58
N LEU A 85 -11.10 1.29 -2.68
CA LEU A 85 -12.31 0.49 -2.42
C LEU A 85 -13.21 0.42 -3.65
N GLU A 86 -13.47 1.56 -4.31
CA GLU A 86 -14.24 1.63 -5.55
C GLU A 86 -13.60 0.77 -6.66
N TYR A 87 -12.27 0.85 -6.81
CA TYR A 87 -11.53 0.01 -7.75
C TYR A 87 -11.69 -1.48 -7.43
N LEU A 88 -11.45 -1.89 -6.18
CA LEU A 88 -11.57 -3.29 -5.77
C LEU A 88 -12.99 -3.82 -5.96
N GLN A 89 -14.00 -2.96 -5.78
CA GLN A 89 -15.39 -3.31 -6.02
C GLN A 89 -15.68 -3.48 -7.52
N ALA A 90 -15.19 -2.57 -8.36
CA ALA A 90 -15.37 -2.64 -9.81
C ALA A 90 -14.72 -3.89 -10.42
N GLU A 91 -13.56 -4.30 -9.89
CA GLU A 91 -12.86 -5.52 -10.29
C GLU A 91 -13.46 -6.80 -9.67
N GLY A 92 -14.47 -6.67 -8.78
CA GLY A 92 -15.12 -7.81 -8.14
C GLY A 92 -14.33 -8.47 -7.00
N TYR A 93 -13.25 -7.84 -6.53
CA TYR A 93 -12.48 -8.32 -5.36
C TYR A 93 -13.24 -8.17 -4.04
N ILE A 94 -14.13 -7.18 -3.95
CA ILE A 94 -15.01 -6.97 -2.80
C ILE A 94 -16.46 -6.82 -3.27
N THR A 95 -17.37 -7.50 -2.59
CA THR A 95 -18.81 -7.28 -2.77
C THR A 95 -19.25 -6.17 -1.82
N THR A 96 -20.07 -5.23 -2.31
CA THR A 96 -20.87 -4.36 -1.42
C THR A 96 -21.92 -5.21 -0.72
N THR A 97 -21.51 -5.88 0.35
CA THR A 97 -22.42 -6.54 1.29
C THR A 97 -22.52 -5.68 2.53
N PHE A 98 -23.27 -4.59 2.41
CA PHE A 98 -24.00 -3.96 3.52
C PHE A 98 -25.26 -3.32 2.94
N GLY A 99 -26.39 -4.01 3.14
CA GLY A 99 -27.68 -3.37 3.37
C GLY A 99 -27.89 -3.16 4.86
#